data_AF-A0A1G0LHA2-F1
#
_entry.id   AF-A0A1G0LHA2-F1
#
_cell.length_a   1.000
_cell.length_b   1.000
_cell.length_c   1.000
_cell.angle_alpha   90.00
_cell.angle_beta   90.00
_cell.angle_gamma   90.00
#
_symmetry.space_group_name_H-M   'P 1'
#
loop_
_entity.id
_entity.type
_entity.pdbx_description
1 polymer ?
#
loop_
_entity_poly.entity_id
_entity_poly.type
_entity_poly.pdbx_seq_one_letter_code
_entity_poly.pdbx_strand_id
1 'polypeptide(L)'
;ALVKQLFKLLVAELPEVQTSILKAYKENDMKTLAERVHKLHGSCCYCILPKLTPLVKKLDAQFQKKNYEELDANIKKLLEEIQRVKNEIEHFDVN
;
A
#
# COMPACT_ATOMS: atom_id res chain seq x y z
N ALA A 1 -16.74 -16.62 -1.28
CA ALA A 1 -15.35 -16.85 -1.71
C ALA A 1 -14.41 -16.13 -0.75
N LEU A 2 -13.47 -16.86 -0.15
CA LEU A 2 -12.55 -16.36 0.89
C LEU A 2 -11.76 -15.12 0.44
N VAL A 3 -11.36 -15.07 -0.83
CA VAL A 3 -10.66 -13.94 -1.46
C VAL A 3 -11.47 -12.64 -1.39
N LYS A 4 -12.80 -12.69 -1.55
CA LYS A 4 -13.65 -11.47 -1.42
C LYS A 4 -13.67 -10.92 0.01
N GLN A 5 -13.59 -11.78 1.03
CA GLN A 5 -13.56 -11.34 2.42
C GLN A 5 -12.20 -10.77 2.80
N LEU A 6 -11.10 -11.43 2.38
CA LEU A 6 -9.74 -10.91 2.52
C LEU A 6 -9.56 -9.57 1.79
N PHE A 7 -10.18 -9.43 0.62
CA PHE A 7 -10.21 -8.19 -0.14
C PHE A 7 -10.97 -7.10 0.60
N LYS A 8 -12.18 -7.37 1.12
CA LYS A 8 -12.91 -6.40 1.95
C LYS A 8 -12.13 -5.98 3.19
N LEU A 9 -11.40 -6.90 3.82
CA LEU A 9 -10.53 -6.58 4.97
C LEU A 9 -9.37 -5.67 4.56
N LEU A 10 -8.66 -6.01 3.47
CA LEU A 10 -7.59 -5.19 2.90
C LEU A 10 -8.09 -3.76 2.61
N VAL A 11 -9.27 -3.64 2.00
CA VAL A 11 -9.88 -2.35 1.66
C VAL A 11 -10.23 -1.54 2.90
N ALA A 12 -10.75 -2.19 3.94
CA ALA A 12 -11.04 -1.52 5.20
C ALA A 12 -9.75 -1.02 5.89
N GLU A 13 -8.63 -1.71 5.72
CA GLU A 13 -7.32 -1.32 6.29
C GLU A 13 -6.57 -0.28 5.45
N LEU A 14 -6.80 -0.19 4.14
CA LEU A 14 -6.10 0.72 3.23
C LEU A 14 -6.10 2.20 3.67
N PRO A 15 -7.23 2.80 4.12
CA PRO A 15 -7.26 4.18 4.59
C PRO A 15 -6.37 4.43 5.82
N GLU A 16 -6.34 3.48 6.75
CA GLU A 16 -5.51 3.55 7.95
C GLU A 16 -4.02 3.42 7.56
N VAL A 17 -3.70 2.45 6.70
CA VAL A 17 -2.34 2.25 6.18
C VAL A 17 -1.86 3.49 5.43
N GLN A 18 -2.70 4.08 4.58
CA GLN A 18 -2.37 5.30 3.84
C GLN A 18 -2.06 6.46 4.79
N THR A 19 -2.90 6.67 5.79
CA THR A 19 -2.72 7.74 6.79
C THR A 19 -1.43 7.53 7.59
N SER A 20 -1.15 6.28 7.98
CA SER A 20 0.06 5.93 8.72
C SER A 20 1.34 6.10 7.88
N ILE A 21 1.32 5.71 6.60
CA ILE A 21 2.41 5.93 5.65
C ILE A 21 2.65 7.44 5.46
N LEU A 22 1.61 8.22 5.23
CA LEU A 22 1.70 9.69 5.08
C LEU A 22 2.29 10.35 6.33
N LYS A 23 1.87 9.91 7.52
CA LYS A 23 2.38 10.45 8.79
C LYS A 23 3.86 10.10 8.98
N ALA A 24 4.22 8.83 8.84
CA ALA A 24 5.61 8.37 8.98
C ALA A 24 6.53 9.05 7.95
N TYR A 25 6.04 9.26 6.73
CA TYR A 25 6.75 10.00 5.70
C TYR A 25 6.99 11.48 6.09
N LYS A 26 5.96 12.18 6.57
CA LYS A 26 6.08 13.57 7.05
C LYS A 26 7.02 13.70 8.24
N GLU A 27 7.01 12.72 9.14
CA GLU A 27 7.85 12.68 10.34
C GLU A 27 9.28 12.16 10.06
N ASN A 28 9.62 11.82 8.81
CA ASN A 28 10.87 11.18 8.41
C ASN A 28 11.16 9.87 9.16
N ASP A 29 10.13 9.20 9.67
CA ASP A 29 10.24 7.91 10.37
C ASP A 29 10.30 6.76 9.34
N MET A 30 11.50 6.57 8.79
CA MET A 30 11.78 5.54 7.80
C MET A 30 11.55 4.12 8.32
N LYS A 31 11.63 3.91 9.63
CA LYS A 31 11.43 2.59 10.25
C LYS A 31 9.95 2.22 10.23
N THR A 32 9.10 3.12 10.72
CA THR A 32 7.65 2.95 10.67
C THR A 32 7.16 2.88 9.21
N LEU A 33 7.73 3.68 8.31
CA LEU A 33 7.40 3.64 6.88
C LEU A 33 7.67 2.25 6.28
N ALA A 34 8.84 1.68 6.53
CA ALA A 34 9.22 0.35 6.07
C ALA A 34 8.31 -0.75 6.63
N GLU A 35 8.01 -0.73 7.93
CA GLU A 35 7.12 -1.71 8.58
C GLU A 35 5.69 -1.67 7.98
N ARG A 36 5.16 -0.47 7.69
CA ARG A 36 3.84 -0.30 7.08
C ARG A 36 3.82 -0.81 5.63
N VAL A 37 4.85 -0.50 4.85
CA VAL A 37 4.98 -1.03 3.48
C VAL A 37 5.11 -2.56 3.49
N HIS A 38 5.86 -3.12 4.43
CA HIS A 38 6.02 -4.58 4.57
C HIS A 38 4.70 -5.29 4.92
N LYS A 39 3.92 -4.74 5.86
CA LYS A 39 2.58 -5.26 6.16
C LYS A 39 1.66 -5.19 4.95
N LEU A 40 1.67 -4.06 4.23
CA LEU A 40 0.88 -3.89 3.02
C LEU A 40 1.28 -4.91 1.93
N HIS A 41 2.57 -5.25 1.82
CA HIS A 41 3.07 -6.28 0.90
C HIS A 41 2.44 -7.64 1.20
N GLY A 42 2.44 -8.02 2.49
CA GLY A 42 1.80 -9.25 2.96
C GLY A 42 0.31 -9.31 2.57
N SER A 43 -0.43 -8.24 2.83
CA SER A 43 -1.87 -8.19 2.53
C SER A 43 -2.18 -8.13 1.02
N CYS A 44 -1.33 -7.47 0.21
CA CYS A 44 -1.47 -7.43 -1.26
C CYS A 44 -1.22 -8.79 -1.93
N CYS A 45 -0.38 -9.64 -1.34
CA CYS A 45 -0.04 -10.95 -1.87
C CYS A 45 -1.28 -11.86 -2.01
N TYR A 46 -2.25 -11.71 -1.10
CA TYR A 46 -3.49 -12.50 -1.09
C TYR A 46 -4.54 -12.04 -2.12
N CYS A 47 -4.51 -10.77 -2.51
CA CYS A 47 -5.54 -10.18 -3.37
C CYS A 47 -5.10 -9.98 -4.83
N ILE A 48 -3.82 -10.22 -5.15
CA ILE A 48 -3.23 -10.08 -6.49
C ILE A 48 -3.71 -8.78 -7.16
N LEU A 49 -3.41 -7.64 -6.53
CA LEU A 49 -3.66 -6.33 -7.14
C LEU A 49 -2.55 -6.04 -8.17
N PRO A 50 -2.82 -6.18 -9.48
CA PRO A 50 -1.77 -6.28 -10.50
C PRO A 50 -0.87 -5.04 -10.59
N LYS A 51 -1.37 -3.88 -10.14
CA LYS A 51 -0.61 -2.62 -10.13
C LYS A 51 -0.04 -2.23 -8.77
N LEU A 52 -0.73 -2.58 -7.67
CA LEU A 52 -0.30 -2.23 -6.32
C LEU A 52 0.84 -3.14 -5.84
N THR A 53 0.74 -4.45 -6.08
CA THR A 53 1.74 -5.45 -5.67
C THR A 53 3.17 -5.14 -6.13
N PRO A 54 3.45 -4.82 -7.42
CA PRO A 54 4.81 -4.51 -7.86
C PRO A 54 5.37 -3.23 -7.24
N LEU A 55 4.54 -2.21 -6.99
CA LEU A 55 4.96 -0.96 -6.34
C LEU A 55 5.35 -1.19 -4.88
N VAL A 56 4.52 -1.91 -4.14
CA VAL A 56 4.78 -2.26 -2.73
C VAL A 56 6.05 -3.11 -2.62
N LYS A 57 6.25 -4.09 -3.52
CA LYS A 57 7.46 -4.91 -3.56
C LYS A 57 8.71 -4.09 -3.89
N LYS A 58 8.62 -3.12 -4.81
CA LYS A 58 9.73 -2.21 -5.15
C LYS A 58 10.12 -1.37 -3.91
N LEU A 59 9.14 -0.81 -3.21
CA LEU A 59 9.36 -0.03 -1.99
C LEU A 59 9.97 -0.86 -0.85
N ASP A 60 9.44 -2.06 -0.58
CA ASP A 60 9.98 -2.97 0.44
C ASP A 60 11.46 -3.29 0.17
N ALA A 61 11.81 -3.60 -1.08
CA ALA A 61 13.19 -3.85 -1.48
C ALA A 61 14.08 -2.59 -1.35
N GLN A 62 13.55 -1.40 -1.62
CA GLN A 62 14.27 -0.13 -1.42
C GLN A 62 14.58 0.13 0.06
N PHE A 63 13.62 -0.13 0.95
CA PHE A 63 13.84 -0.03 2.39
C PHE A 63 14.91 -1.02 2.87
N GLN A 64 14.85 -2.28 2.43
CA GLN A 64 15.85 -3.29 2.78
C GLN A 64 17.26 -2.91 2.32
N LYS A 65 17.37 -2.35 1.11
CA LYS A 65 18.65 -1.91 0.52
C LYS A 65 19.10 -0.53 0.98
N LYS A 66 18.30 0.18 1.80
CA LYS A 66 18.52 1.58 2.19
C LYS A 66 18.77 2.52 1.00
N ASN A 67 18.14 2.23 -0.14
CA ASN A 67 18.25 3.06 -1.34
C ASN A 67 17.02 3.97 -1.44
N TYR A 68 17.24 5.27 -1.25
CA TYR A 68 16.18 6.27 -1.16
C TYR A 68 16.15 7.27 -2.33
N GLU A 69 16.95 7.09 -3.38
CA GLU A 69 17.06 8.04 -4.51
C GLU A 69 15.72 8.31 -5.21
N GLU A 70 14.80 7.33 -5.23
CA GLU A 70 13.46 7.47 -5.81
C GLU A 70 12.33 7.31 -4.78
N LEU A 71 12.65 7.38 -3.47
CA LEU A 71 11.69 7.03 -2.42
C LEU A 71 10.41 7.88 -2.52
N ASP A 72 10.56 9.20 -2.62
CA ASP A 72 9.44 10.14 -2.68
C ASP A 72 8.52 9.87 -3.87
N ALA A 73 9.11 9.64 -5.04
CA ALA A 73 8.36 9.33 -6.26
C ALA A 73 7.61 8.00 -6.14
N ASN A 74 8.22 6.98 -5.53
CA ASN A 74 7.59 5.67 -5.35
C ASN A 74 6.50 5.72 -4.26
N ILE A 75 6.72 6.45 -3.15
CA ILE A 75 5.70 6.67 -2.12
C ILE A 75 4.50 7.42 -2.70
N LYS A 76 4.72 8.46 -3.50
CA LYS A 76 3.64 9.19 -4.17
C LYS A 76 2.81 8.27 -5.08
N LYS A 77 3.48 7.47 -5.92
CA LYS A 77 2.81 6.47 -6.78
C LYS A 77 2.03 5.43 -5.98
N LEU A 78 2.58 4.97 -4.85
CA LEU A 78 1.89 4.04 -3.96
C LEU A 78 0.59 4.66 -3.42
N LEU A 79 0.63 5.90 -2.95
CA LEU A 79 -0.54 6.60 -2.41
C LEU A 79 -1.61 6.83 -3.49
N GLU A 80 -1.19 7.20 -4.71
CA GLU A 80 -2.10 7.35 -5.87
C GLU A 80 -2.79 6.04 -6.22
N GLU A 81 -2.06 4.92 -6.22
CA GLU A 81 -2.63 3.61 -6.55
C GLU A 81 -3.54 3.09 -5.44
N ILE A 82 -3.21 3.33 -4.17
CA ILE A 82 -4.11 3.04 -3.03
C ILE A 82 -5.43 3.80 -3.19
N GLN A 83 -5.37 5.08 -3.56
CA GLN A 83 -6.56 5.90 -3.80
C GLN A 83 -7.38 5.39 -5.00
N ARG A 84 -6.71 5.01 -6.09
CA ARG A 84 -7.38 4.43 -7.25
C ARG A 84 -8.12 3.13 -6.89
N VAL A 85 -7.45 2.21 -6.19
CA VAL A 85 -8.04 0.94 -5.76
C VAL A 85 -9.24 1.19 -4.85
N LYS A 86 -9.12 2.13 -3.91
CA LYS A 86 -10.25 2.54 -3.06
C LYS A 86 -11.45 3.02 -3.89
N ASN A 87 -11.23 3.92 -4.86
CA ASN A 87 -12.28 4.45 -5.72
C ASN A 87 -12.92 3.38 -6.63
N GLU A 88 -12.13 2.47 -7.21
CA GLU A 88 -12.65 1.37 -8.03
C GLU A 88 -13.57 0.43 -7.22
N ILE A 89 -13.31 0.29 -5.91
CA ILE A 89 -14.07 -0.60 -5.02
C ILE A 89 -15.34 0.05 -4.51
N GLU A 90 -15.30 1.35 -4.17
CA GLU A 90 -16.52 2.12 -3.86
C GLU A 90 -17.54 2.09 -5.01
N HIS A 91 -17.08 1.99 -6.26
CA HIS A 91 -17.96 1.84 -7.43
C HIS A 91 -18.40 0.38 -7.68
N PHE A 92 -17.76 -0.61 -7.08
CA PHE A 92 -18.04 -2.03 -7.31
C PHE A 92 -19.13 -2.61 -6.39
N ASP A 93 -19.44 -1.98 -5.25
CA ASP A 93 -20.48 -2.42 -4.30
C ASP A 93 -21.90 -1.90 -4.66
N VAL A 94 -22.10 -1.32 -5.86
CA VAL A 94 -23.39 -0.75 -6.34
C VAL A 94 -24.14 -1.63 -7.36
N ASN A 95 -23.92 -2.94 -7.39
CA ASN A 95 -24.66 -3.84 -8.30
C ASN A 95 -25.00 -5.19 -7.65
#